data_AF-A0A660S1A7-F1
#
_entry.id   AF-A0A660S1A7-F1
#
_cell.length_a   1.000
_cell.length_b   1.000
_cell.length_c   1.000
_cell.angle_alpha   90.00
_cell.angle_beta   90.00
_cell.angle_gamma   90.00
#
_symmetry.space_group_name_H-M   'P 1'
#
loop_
_entity.id
_entity.type
_entity.pdbx_description
1 polymer ?
#
loop_
_entity_poly.entity_id
_entity_poly.type
_entity_poly.pdbx_seq_one_letter_code
_entity_poly.pdbx_strand_id
1 'polypeptide(L)'
;MPLMTQNWRLSDMNRLEIAALTEKELTCIERLVMLYLFWIHKRKTEFYCNVKKMAQILGYSYRHILRTLKSLERKGYIEVAQDSRGSVKLIKLKGGD
;
A
#
# COMPACT_ATOMS: atom_id res chain seq x y z
N MET A 1 -5.70 19.23 -29.50
CA MET A 1 -5.16 18.05 -28.80
C MET A 1 -6.32 17.21 -28.30
N PRO A 2 -6.56 15.98 -28.79
CA PRO A 2 -7.58 15.13 -28.20
C PRO A 2 -7.06 14.60 -26.86
N LEU A 3 -7.83 14.81 -25.80
CA LEU A 3 -7.65 14.12 -24.53
C LEU A 3 -7.81 12.63 -24.81
N MET A 4 -6.73 11.85 -24.69
CA MET A 4 -6.82 10.39 -24.63
C MET A 4 -7.61 10.03 -23.37
N THR A 5 -8.91 9.88 -23.49
CA THR A 5 -9.76 9.28 -22.46
C THR A 5 -9.41 7.81 -22.40
N GLN A 6 -8.42 7.47 -21.56
CA GLN A 6 -8.23 6.10 -21.12
C GLN A 6 -9.50 5.66 -20.39
N ASN A 7 -10.22 4.72 -20.98
CA ASN A 7 -11.37 4.05 -20.36
C ASN A 7 -10.84 3.13 -19.26
N TRP A 8 -10.60 3.67 -18.07
CA TRP A 8 -10.25 2.87 -16.90
C TRP A 8 -11.48 2.08 -16.46
N ARG A 9 -11.47 0.75 -16.61
CA ARG A 9 -12.49 -0.10 -16.02
C ARG A 9 -12.00 -0.57 -14.65
N LEU A 10 -12.86 -0.47 -13.65
CA LEU A 10 -12.61 -1.04 -12.31
C LEU A 10 -12.32 -2.56 -12.36
N SER A 11 -12.70 -3.24 -13.45
CA SER A 11 -12.37 -4.65 -13.71
C SER A 11 -10.88 -4.94 -13.83
N ASP A 12 -10.06 -3.94 -14.12
CA ASP A 12 -8.60 -4.10 -14.29
C ASP A 12 -7.85 -3.89 -12.96
N MET A 13 -8.57 -3.51 -11.90
CA MET A 13 -8.03 -3.25 -10.57
C MET A 13 -8.17 -4.48 -9.69
N ASN A 14 -7.10 -4.84 -8.97
CA ASN A 14 -7.18 -5.91 -7.98
C ASN A 14 -8.16 -5.50 -6.86
N ARG A 15 -8.87 -6.46 -6.26
CA ARG A 15 -9.77 -6.30 -5.11
C ARG A 15 -9.22 -5.37 -4.03
N LEU A 16 -7.91 -5.41 -3.78
CA LEU A 16 -7.27 -4.55 -2.78
C LEU A 16 -7.08 -3.09 -3.24
N GLU A 17 -6.87 -2.86 -4.54
CA GLU A 17 -6.86 -1.49 -5.11
C GLU A 17 -8.26 -0.87 -5.04
N ILE A 18 -9.30 -1.67 -5.30
CA ILE A 18 -10.69 -1.27 -5.11
C ILE A 18 -10.91 -0.92 -3.63
N ALA A 19 -10.49 -1.79 -2.70
CA ALA A 19 -10.61 -1.53 -1.26
C ALA A 19 -9.93 -0.22 -0.84
N ALA A 20 -8.73 0.08 -1.33
CA ALA A 20 -8.07 1.37 -1.06
C ALA A 20 -8.87 2.58 -1.54
N LEU A 21 -9.70 2.44 -2.57
CA LEU A 21 -10.54 3.52 -3.10
C LEU A 21 -11.93 3.57 -2.49
N THR A 22 -12.49 2.45 -2.06
CA THR A 22 -13.90 2.37 -1.62
C THR A 22 -14.08 2.29 -0.10
N GLU A 23 -13.10 1.79 0.65
CA GLU A 23 -13.27 1.52 2.09
C GLU A 23 -13.32 2.80 2.93
N LYS A 24 -14.46 3.07 3.57
CA LYS A 24 -14.70 4.30 4.33
C LYS A 24 -13.80 4.44 5.54
N GLU A 25 -13.33 3.33 6.10
CA GLU A 25 -12.49 3.31 7.30
C GLU A 25 -11.03 3.70 7.05
N LEU A 26 -10.61 3.82 5.78
CA LEU A 26 -9.26 4.22 5.41
C LEU A 26 -9.11 5.73 5.36
N THR A 27 -8.17 6.24 6.15
CA THR A 27 -7.69 7.63 6.08
C THR A 27 -6.97 7.88 4.76
N CYS A 28 -6.88 9.15 4.34
CA CYS A 28 -6.21 9.53 3.08
C CYS A 28 -4.78 8.98 2.97
N ILE A 29 -4.03 8.99 4.07
CA ILE A 29 -2.66 8.46 4.07
C ILE A 29 -2.61 6.93 3.99
N GLU A 30 -3.54 6.22 4.65
CA GLU A 30 -3.63 4.77 4.54
C GLU A 30 -3.92 4.34 3.10
N ARG A 31 -4.79 5.09 2.40
CA ARG A 31 -5.08 4.89 0.98
C ARG A 31 -3.83 5.09 0.12
N LEU A 32 -3.09 6.18 0.35
CA LEU A 32 -1.84 6.46 -0.35
C LEU A 32 -0.79 5.36 -0.14
N VAL A 33 -0.63 4.89 1.11
CA VAL A 33 0.29 3.79 1.43
C VAL A 33 -0.15 2.50 0.74
N MET A 34 -1.45 2.16 0.76
CA MET A 34 -1.96 0.99 0.05
C MET A 34 -1.71 1.07 -1.46
N LEU A 35 -2.00 2.20 -2.10
CA LEU A 35 -1.73 2.42 -3.53
C LEU A 35 -0.25 2.24 -3.87
N TYR A 36 0.65 2.77 -3.03
CA TYR A 36 2.09 2.56 -3.20
C TYR A 36 2.47 1.08 -3.06
N LEU A 37 1.93 0.38 -2.07
CA LEU A 37 2.16 -1.05 -1.88
C LEU A 37 1.67 -1.86 -3.09
N PHE A 38 0.52 -1.55 -3.67
CA PHE A 38 0.02 -2.22 -4.87
C PHE A 38 0.90 -1.97 -6.09
N TRP A 39 1.35 -0.74 -6.28
CA TRP A 39 2.24 -0.41 -7.40
C TRP A 39 3.54 -1.24 -7.37
N ILE A 40 4.07 -1.50 -6.18
CA ILE A 40 5.24 -2.38 -6.01
C ILE A 40 4.85 -3.86 -6.13
N HIS A 41 3.71 -4.26 -5.55
CA HIS A 41 3.24 -5.65 -5.55
C HIS A 41 2.86 -6.15 -6.95
N LYS A 42 2.30 -5.31 -7.82
CA LYS A 42 2.04 -5.67 -9.24
C LYS A 42 3.30 -6.17 -9.97
N ARG A 43 4.49 -5.94 -9.39
CA ARG A 43 5.76 -6.46 -9.91
C ARG A 43 6.22 -7.76 -9.23
N LYS A 44 5.71 -8.13 -8.04
CA LYS A 44 6.14 -9.29 -7.22
C LYS A 44 5.06 -9.75 -6.21
N THR A 45 4.82 -11.06 -6.12
CA THR A 45 3.88 -11.70 -5.16
C THR A 45 4.29 -11.53 -3.69
N GLU A 46 5.59 -11.39 -3.40
CA GLU A 46 6.11 -10.97 -2.10
C GLU A 46 7.17 -9.89 -2.33
N PHE A 47 7.13 -8.80 -1.55
CA PHE A 47 8.10 -7.72 -1.73
C PHE A 47 8.65 -7.16 -0.43
N TYR A 48 9.96 -6.97 -0.45
CA TYR A 48 10.69 -6.24 0.56
C TYR A 48 10.45 -4.75 0.35
N CYS A 49 9.80 -4.11 1.32
CA CYS A 49 9.51 -2.68 1.23
C CYS A 49 10.58 -1.88 1.98
N ASN A 50 11.35 -1.08 1.26
CA ASN A 50 12.19 -0.07 1.89
C ASN A 50 11.32 1.09 2.40
N VAL A 51 10.96 1.04 3.68
CA VAL A 51 10.06 2.03 4.30
C VAL A 51 10.66 3.45 4.31
N LYS A 52 11.99 3.60 4.37
CA LYS A 52 12.62 4.91 4.23
C LYS A 52 12.39 5.50 2.84
N LYS A 53 12.51 4.68 1.80
CA LYS A 53 12.23 5.09 0.42
C LYS A 53 10.74 5.41 0.22
N MET A 54 9.84 4.60 0.77
CA MET A 54 8.40 4.88 0.76
C MET A 54 8.10 6.23 1.41
N ALA A 55 8.67 6.50 2.59
CA ALA A 55 8.50 7.76 3.30
C ALA A 55 8.95 8.97 2.46
N GLN A 56 10.11 8.86 1.80
CA GLN A 56 10.60 9.89 0.89
C GLN A 56 9.67 10.12 -0.31
N ILE A 57 9.22 9.05 -0.97
CA ILE A 57 8.34 9.14 -2.15
C ILE A 57 6.98 9.74 -1.79
N LEU A 58 6.42 9.33 -0.65
CA LEU A 58 5.11 9.79 -0.21
C LEU A 58 5.15 11.15 0.49
N GLY A 59 6.33 11.71 0.76
CA GLY A 59 6.48 13.01 1.43
C GLY A 59 6.12 12.99 2.91
N TYR A 60 6.27 11.84 3.59
CA TYR A 60 5.97 11.69 5.02
C TYR A 60 7.21 11.31 5.82
N SER A 61 7.19 11.56 7.12
CA SER A 61 8.25 11.07 8.00
C SER A 61 8.21 9.54 8.10
N TYR A 62 9.38 8.93 8.27
CA TYR A 62 9.52 7.49 8.50
C TYR A 62 8.63 6.99 9.64
N ARG A 63 8.56 7.75 10.74
CA ARG A 63 7.70 7.43 11.90
C ARG A 63 6.22 7.45 11.54
N HIS A 64 5.79 8.40 10.71
CA HIS A 64 4.41 8.47 10.29
C HIS A 64 4.05 7.24 9.45
N ILE A 65 4.87 6.87 8.46
CA ILE A 65 4.67 5.67 7.66
C ILE A 65 4.61 4.40 8.52
N LEU A 66 5.50 4.24 9.50
CA LEU A 66 5.45 3.09 10.40
C LEU A 66 4.12 3.01 11.18
N ARG A 67 3.58 4.15 11.64
CA ARG A 67 2.28 4.19 12.31
C ARG A 67 1.15 3.83 11.34
N THR A 68 1.21 4.30 10.10
CA THR A 68 0.24 3.97 9.05
C THR A 68 0.27 2.48 8.73
N LEU A 69 1.45 1.87 8.58
CA LEU A 69 1.59 0.43 8.35
C LEU A 69 1.01 -0.40 9.49
N LYS A 70 1.29 -0.04 10.75
CA LYS A 70 0.67 -0.69 11.93
C LYS A 70 -0.85 -0.49 11.98
N SER A 71 -1.35 0.64 11.49
CA SER A 71 -2.79 0.88 11.40
C SER A 71 -3.45 -0.05 10.37
N LEU A 72 -2.86 -0.15 9.17
CA LEU A 72 -3.31 -1.04 8.11
C LEU A 72 -3.24 -2.52 8.50
N GLU A 73 -2.19 -2.92 9.23
CA GLU A 73 -2.05 -4.27 9.76
C GLU A 73 -3.15 -4.61 10.78
N ARG A 74 -3.43 -3.71 11.73
CA ARG A 74 -4.53 -3.89 12.68
C ARG A 74 -5.89 -3.96 12.00
N LYS A 75 -6.06 -3.27 10.88
CA LYS A 75 -7.27 -3.34 10.04
C LYS A 75 -7.32 -4.57 9.13
N GLY A 76 -6.28 -5.42 9.13
CA GLY A 76 -6.27 -6.69 8.41
C GLY A 76 -5.95 -6.58 6.91
N TYR A 77 -5.52 -5.42 6.40
CA TYR A 77 -5.19 -5.26 4.98
C TYR A 77 -3.81 -5.83 4.62
N ILE A 78 -2.87 -5.80 5.56
CA ILE A 78 -1.48 -6.22 5.34
C ILE A 78 -0.95 -7.01 6.53
N GLU A 79 0.12 -7.76 6.32
CA GLU A 79 0.99 -8.31 7.37
C GLU A 79 2.38 -7.68 7.25
N VAL A 80 2.95 -7.26 8.37
CA VAL A 80 4.25 -6.58 8.41
C VAL A 80 5.23 -7.41 9.20
N ALA A 81 6.17 -8.09 8.52
CA ALA A 81 7.28 -8.74 9.21
C ALA A 81 8.37 -7.71 9.53
N GLN A 82 8.74 -7.62 10.80
CA GLN A 82 9.82 -6.77 11.29
C GLN A 82 11.07 -7.61 11.57
N ASP A 83 12.25 -7.02 11.39
CA ASP A 83 13.50 -7.60 11.86
C ASP A 83 13.67 -7.42 13.39
N SER A 84 14.73 -8.02 13.95
CA SER A 84 15.08 -7.92 15.37
C SER A 84 15.40 -6.49 15.84
N ARG A 85 15.54 -5.54 14.91
CA ARG A 85 15.77 -4.11 15.16
C ARG A 85 14.49 -3.28 14.98
N GLY A 86 13.34 -3.92 14.72
CA GLY A 86 12.05 -3.27 14.50
C GLY A 86 11.88 -2.64 13.12
N SER A 87 12.80 -2.89 12.18
CA SER A 87 12.68 -2.41 10.80
C SER A 87 11.78 -3.34 9.99
N VAL A 88 10.83 -2.75 9.25
CA VAL A 88 9.94 -3.50 8.36
C VAL A 88 10.77 -4.13 7.23
N LYS A 89 10.72 -5.46 7.16
CA LYS A 89 11.49 -6.26 6.21
C LYS A 89 10.60 -6.76 5.07
N LEU A 90 9.41 -7.26 5.39
CA LEU A 90 8.48 -7.84 4.42
C LEU A 90 7.08 -7.30 4.67
N ILE A 91 6.37 -6.95 3.60
CA ILE A 91 4.94 -6.64 3.66
C ILE A 91 4.22 -7.64 2.76
N LYS A 92 3.30 -8.40 3.35
CA LYS A 92 2.41 -9.31 2.60
C LYS A 92 1.02 -8.71 2.55
N LEU A 93 0.43 -8.67 1.36
CA LEU A 93 -0.96 -8.24 1.18
C LEU A 93 -1.89 -9.40 1.54
N LYS A 94 -2.93 -9.15 2.33
CA LYS A 94 -3.96 -10.16 2.61
C LYS A 94 -5.05 -10.12 1.55
N GLY A 95 -5.44 -11.27 1.01
CA GLY A 95 -6.58 -11.40 0.09
C GLY A 95 -6.26 -11.14 -1.40
N GLY A 96 -5.00 -11.35 -1.81
CA GLY A 96 -4.60 -11.36 -3.22
C GLY A 96 -4.62 -12.78 -3.79
N ASP A 97 -5.82 -13.36 -3.92
CA ASP A 97 -6.14 -14.45 -4.84
C ASP A 97 -7.24 -13.94 -5.79
#